data_AF-Q46ZW2-F1
#
_entry.id   AF-Q46ZW2-F1
#
_cell.length_a   1.000
_cell.length_b   1.000
_cell.length_c   1.000
_cell.angle_alpha   90.00
_cell.angle_beta   90.00
_cell.angle_gamma   90.00
#
_symmetry.space_group_name_H-M   'P 1'
#
loop_
_entity.id
_entity.type
_entity.pdbx_description
1 polymer ?
#
loop_
_entity_poly.entity_id
_entity_poly.type
_entity_poly.pdbx_seq_one_letter_code
_entity_poly.pdbx_strand_id
1 'polypeptide(L)'
;MSRQTLTEGSAGRAGTWAARCKTWFGERHTVRATAAQPVVEPPVWHDDGERERREAAEQRVAQLEQELAQSREALTEQSRQARQAAEALRGAQEAARNGAAHAARIAAETNRLRGLATTFERWHEQMIALMAQNREMHTKNAELASIVRHVVIVSLNASIEAAHAGQFGRGFAIVAGEVRTLAARSEALARGFGECLHKNDLSTAATFQDIQAGGKMITASLSQVESLAGQLVSLSGRAGS
;
A
#
# COMPACT_ATOMS: atom_id res chain seq x y z
N MET A 1 -0.88 66.61 82.23
CA MET A 1 -0.68 68.02 81.84
C MET A 1 -1.80 68.34 80.85
N SER A 2 -2.83 69.16 81.09
CA SER A 2 -3.10 70.25 82.04
C SER A 2 -4.59 70.16 82.46
N ARG A 3 -4.87 70.10 83.77
CA ARG A 3 -5.35 71.18 84.68
C ARG A 3 -6.85 71.50 84.50
N GLN A 4 -7.68 71.10 85.47
CA GLN A 4 -8.16 71.90 86.64
C GLN A 4 -9.14 72.98 86.18
N THR A 5 -10.36 73.10 86.73
CA THR A 5 -10.74 73.39 88.13
C THR A 5 -12.20 72.91 88.37
N LEU A 6 -12.64 72.33 89.50
CA LEU A 6 -12.85 72.92 90.86
C LEU A 6 -13.65 74.24 90.76
N THR A 7 -14.71 74.58 91.50
CA THR A 7 -15.39 74.23 92.76
C THR A 7 -16.89 74.61 92.52
N GLU A 8 -17.92 74.36 93.33
CA GLU A 8 -18.12 74.83 94.71
C GLU A 8 -19.58 74.58 95.16
N GLY A 9 -19.79 74.38 96.47
CA GLY A 9 -21.02 74.76 97.20
C GLY A 9 -22.23 73.82 97.07
N SER A 10 -22.41 72.76 97.87
CA SER A 10 -22.66 72.71 99.32
C SER A 10 -23.97 73.37 99.79
N ALA A 11 -24.72 72.58 100.58
CA ALA A 11 -25.78 72.99 101.50
C ALA A 11 -27.07 73.60 100.92
N GLY A 12 -27.87 72.77 100.26
CA GLY A 12 -29.24 73.11 99.88
C GLY A 12 -30.23 71.98 100.12
N ARG A 13 -30.79 71.91 101.33
CA ARG A 13 -32.08 71.26 101.66
C ARG A 13 -32.05 69.74 101.87
N ALA A 14 -31.43 69.35 102.99
CA ALA A 14 -31.64 68.06 103.68
C ALA A 14 -33.11 67.78 104.11
N GLY A 15 -34.06 68.69 103.82
CA GLY A 15 -35.51 68.48 104.02
C GLY A 15 -36.24 67.78 102.86
N THR A 16 -35.54 67.40 101.78
CA THR A 16 -36.18 66.87 100.55
C THR A 16 -36.11 65.35 100.39
N TRP A 17 -35.34 64.62 101.20
CA TRP A 17 -35.15 63.17 101.04
C TRP A 17 -36.29 62.35 101.66
N ALA A 18 -36.73 62.68 102.88
CA ALA A 18 -37.85 61.98 103.55
C ALA A 18 -39.20 62.18 102.84
N ALA A 19 -39.43 63.36 102.26
CA ALA A 19 -40.63 63.65 101.46
C ALA A 19 -40.61 62.92 100.11
N ARG A 20 -39.43 62.79 99.48
CA ARG A 20 -39.23 62.00 98.25
C ARG A 20 -39.33 60.50 98.49
N CYS A 21 -38.90 59.98 99.63
CA CYS A 21 -39.07 58.55 99.95
C CYS A 21 -40.53 58.18 100.21
N LYS A 22 -41.34 59.05 100.82
CA LYS A 22 -42.78 58.80 101.00
C LYS A 22 -43.58 58.87 99.70
N THR A 23 -43.23 59.74 98.76
CA THR A 23 -43.82 59.75 97.41
C THR A 23 -43.33 58.57 96.56
N TRP A 24 -42.05 58.22 96.65
CA TRP A 24 -41.49 57.07 95.93
C TRP A 24 -42.05 55.72 96.41
N PHE A 25 -42.29 55.54 97.72
CA PHE A 25 -42.91 54.31 98.25
C PHE A 25 -44.45 54.31 98.22
N GLY A 26 -45.10 55.48 98.26
CA GLY A 26 -46.56 55.61 98.34
C GLY A 26 -47.30 55.46 97.01
N GLU A 27 -46.62 55.63 95.86
CA GLU A 27 -47.26 55.71 94.55
C GLU A 27 -47.11 54.46 93.65
N ARG A 28 -46.57 53.33 94.14
CA ARG A 28 -46.47 52.11 93.30
C ARG A 28 -46.90 50.78 93.92
N HIS A 29 -47.87 50.81 94.83
CA HIS A 29 -48.73 49.64 95.09
C HIS A 29 -50.17 49.93 94.63
N THR A 30 -50.35 50.03 93.32
CA THR A 30 -51.61 49.73 92.66
C THR A 30 -51.31 48.71 91.55
N VAL A 31 -51.46 47.44 91.91
CA VAL A 31 -51.40 46.31 90.97
C VAL A 31 -52.63 46.42 90.08
N ARG A 32 -52.48 47.13 88.97
CA ARG A 32 -53.41 47.04 87.85
C ARG A 32 -52.94 45.86 87.02
N ALA A 33 -53.68 44.76 87.11
CA ALA A 33 -53.58 43.59 86.24
C ALA A 33 -53.74 44.05 84.79
N THR A 34 -52.63 44.46 84.19
CA THR A 34 -52.55 44.89 82.81
C THR A 34 -52.26 43.60 82.06
N ALA A 35 -53.21 43.20 81.21
CA ALA A 35 -53.27 41.92 80.52
C ALA A 35 -51.86 41.40 80.21
N ALA A 36 -51.55 40.19 80.68
CA ALA A 36 -50.30 39.51 80.41
C ALA A 36 -50.06 39.57 78.90
N GLN A 37 -49.21 40.49 78.46
CA GLN A 37 -48.72 40.49 77.09
C GLN A 37 -48.00 39.15 76.97
N PRO A 38 -48.44 38.28 76.05
CA PRO A 38 -47.88 36.95 75.95
C PRO A 38 -46.37 37.13 75.85
N VAL A 39 -45.63 36.37 76.65
CA VAL A 39 -44.22 36.10 76.37
C VAL A 39 -44.22 35.68 74.90
N VAL A 40 -43.75 36.57 74.02
CA VAL A 40 -43.48 36.19 72.65
C VAL A 40 -42.34 35.23 72.81
N GLU A 41 -42.65 33.93 72.81
CA GLU A 41 -41.63 32.91 72.67
C GLU A 41 -40.75 33.37 71.50
N PRO A 42 -39.41 33.42 71.68
CA PRO A 42 -38.54 33.68 70.54
C PRO A 42 -38.99 32.71 69.44
N PRO A 43 -39.12 33.15 68.17
CA PRO A 43 -39.65 32.30 67.13
C PRO A 43 -38.92 30.97 67.21
N VAL A 44 -39.66 29.87 67.39
CA VAL A 44 -39.09 28.54 67.31
C VAL A 44 -38.56 28.46 65.89
N TRP A 45 -37.25 28.65 65.71
CA TRP A 45 -36.59 28.32 64.47
C TRP A 45 -36.80 26.82 64.31
N HIS A 46 -37.82 26.43 63.55
CA HIS A 46 -38.01 25.04 63.19
C HIS A 46 -36.76 24.64 62.41
N ASP A 47 -35.89 23.86 63.07
CA ASP A 47 -34.73 23.20 62.47
C ASP A 47 -35.15 22.37 61.23
N ASP A 48 -36.46 22.13 61.06
CA ASP A 48 -37.08 21.58 59.86
C ASP A 48 -36.67 22.31 58.56
N GLY A 49 -36.56 23.65 58.56
CA GLY A 49 -36.12 24.38 57.34
C GLY A 49 -34.62 24.27 57.05
N GLU A 50 -33.79 24.06 58.08
CA GLU A 50 -32.35 23.79 57.91
C GLU A 50 -32.09 22.32 57.57
N ARG A 51 -32.87 21.40 58.14
CA ARG A 51 -32.90 19.97 57.82
C ARG A 51 -33.37 19.74 56.40
N GLU A 52 -34.47 20.34 55.95
CA GLU A 52 -34.94 20.25 54.56
C GLU A 52 -33.91 20.80 53.57
N ARG A 53 -33.23 21.91 53.90
CA ARG A 53 -32.14 22.46 53.06
C ARG A 53 -30.91 21.54 53.04
N ARG A 54 -30.56 20.89 54.15
CA ARG A 54 -29.48 19.91 54.22
C ARG A 54 -29.82 18.65 53.45
N GLU A 55 -31.02 18.11 53.62
CA GLU A 55 -31.52 16.95 52.87
C GLU A 55 -31.58 17.24 51.37
N ALA A 56 -32.07 18.41 50.97
CA ALA A 56 -32.07 18.83 49.56
C ALA A 56 -30.65 19.04 49.00
N ALA A 57 -29.71 19.55 49.81
CA ALA A 57 -28.31 19.68 49.43
C ALA A 57 -27.63 18.30 49.30
N GLU A 58 -27.90 17.38 50.23
CA GLU A 58 -27.40 16.00 50.21
C GLU A 58 -27.94 15.23 48.99
N GLN A 59 -29.23 15.36 48.69
CA GLN A 59 -29.83 14.80 47.47
C GLN A 59 -29.18 15.35 46.20
N ARG A 60 -28.91 16.67 46.16
CA ARG A 60 -28.26 17.32 45.02
C ARG A 60 -26.80 16.90 44.85
N VAL A 61 -26.07 16.70 45.95
CA VAL A 61 -24.72 16.13 45.93
C VAL A 61 -24.75 14.68 45.43
N ALA A 62 -25.65 13.85 45.95
CA ALA A 62 -25.80 12.47 45.50
C ALA A 62 -26.15 12.37 44.00
N GLN A 63 -27.01 13.26 43.50
CA GLN A 63 -27.36 13.35 42.08
C GLN A 63 -26.15 13.74 41.22
N LEU A 64 -25.38 14.76 41.64
CA LEU A 64 -24.14 15.17 40.95
C LEU A 64 -23.07 14.08 40.96
N GLU A 65 -22.93 13.33 42.06
CA GLU A 65 -22.02 12.18 42.15
C GLU A 65 -22.43 11.07 41.18
N GLN A 66 -23.72 10.79 41.05
CA GLN A 66 -24.24 9.82 40.10
C GLN A 66 -24.00 10.26 38.65
N GLU A 67 -24.28 11.52 38.31
CA GLU A 67 -23.99 12.09 36.98
C GLU A 67 -22.49 12.06 36.66
N LEU A 68 -21.63 12.38 37.63
CA LEU A 68 -20.18 12.31 37.47
C LEU A 68 -19.70 10.87 37.28
N ALA A 69 -20.27 9.90 37.99
CA ALA A 69 -19.97 8.49 37.82
C ALA A 69 -20.36 7.99 36.42
N GLN A 70 -21.57 8.33 35.95
CA GLN A 70 -22.04 8.01 34.60
C GLN A 70 -21.16 8.66 33.52
N SER A 71 -20.79 9.93 33.71
CA SER A 71 -19.89 10.65 32.79
C SER A 71 -18.49 10.03 32.75
N ARG A 72 -17.94 9.61 33.90
CA ARG A 72 -16.67 8.87 33.95
C ARG A 72 -16.74 7.54 33.21
N GLU A 73 -17.80 6.76 33.41
CA GLU A 73 -18.00 5.49 32.71
C GLU A 73 -18.09 5.70 31.19
N ALA A 74 -18.90 6.68 30.75
CA ALA A 74 -19.00 7.05 29.34
C ALA A 74 -17.66 7.47 28.73
N LEU A 75 -16.85 8.27 29.45
CA LEU A 75 -15.50 8.66 29.02
C LEU A 75 -14.55 7.45 28.92
N THR A 76 -14.62 6.50 29.86
CA THR A 76 -13.80 5.29 29.80
C THR A 76 -14.17 4.42 28.60
N GLU A 77 -15.46 4.27 28.31
CA GLU A 77 -15.95 3.53 27.17
C GLU A 77 -15.58 4.23 25.85
N GLN A 78 -15.73 5.55 25.77
CA GLN A 78 -15.28 6.34 24.63
C GLN A 78 -13.77 6.22 24.39
N SER A 79 -12.97 6.24 25.46
CA SER A 79 -11.51 6.04 25.37
C SER A 79 -11.17 4.64 24.86
N ARG A 80 -11.90 3.61 25.31
CA ARG A 80 -11.75 2.23 24.84
C ARG A 80 -12.07 2.12 23.35
N GLN A 81 -13.19 2.69 22.91
CA GLN A 81 -13.59 2.71 21.50
C GLN A 81 -12.57 3.47 20.64
N ALA A 82 -12.09 4.63 21.10
CA ALA A 82 -11.07 5.41 20.40
C ALA A 82 -9.75 4.64 20.24
N ARG A 83 -9.32 3.89 21.27
CA ARG A 83 -8.13 3.02 21.19
C ARG A 83 -8.31 1.90 20.17
N GLN A 84 -9.45 1.23 20.18
CA GLN A 84 -9.77 0.16 19.22
C GLN A 84 -9.82 0.70 17.78
N ALA A 85 -10.44 1.86 17.56
CA ALA A 85 -10.47 2.52 16.26
C ALA A 85 -9.06 2.92 15.78
N ALA A 86 -8.21 3.42 16.67
CA ALA A 86 -6.84 3.77 16.34
C ALA A 86 -5.99 2.55 15.97
N GLU A 87 -6.15 1.42 16.68
CA GLU A 87 -5.49 0.15 16.35
C GLU A 87 -5.96 -0.39 14.99
N ALA A 88 -7.27 -0.39 14.73
CA ALA A 88 -7.84 -0.80 13.46
C ALA A 88 -7.33 0.08 12.30
N LEU A 89 -7.26 1.40 12.50
CA LEU A 89 -6.73 2.34 11.51
C LEU A 89 -5.25 2.09 11.21
N ARG A 90 -4.42 1.81 12.23
CA ARG A 90 -3.01 1.45 12.01
C ARG A 90 -2.88 0.16 11.20
N GLY A 91 -3.65 -0.87 11.55
CA GLY A 91 -3.68 -2.13 10.81
C GLY A 91 -4.10 -1.93 9.35
N ALA A 92 -5.12 -1.11 9.10
CA ALA A 92 -5.55 -0.76 7.75
C ALA A 92 -4.47 0.02 6.97
N GLN A 93 -3.77 0.97 7.59
CA GLN A 93 -2.67 1.70 6.97
C GLN A 93 -1.48 0.79 6.61
N GLU A 94 -1.12 -0.15 7.48
CA GLU A 94 -0.09 -1.15 7.21
C GLU A 94 -0.49 -2.08 6.06
N ALA A 95 -1.72 -2.58 6.07
CA ALA A 95 -2.26 -3.39 4.98
C ALA A 95 -2.26 -2.63 3.64
N ALA A 96 -2.66 -1.36 3.63
CA ALA A 96 -2.65 -0.50 2.45
C ALA A 96 -1.22 -0.27 1.92
N ARG A 97 -0.25 0.00 2.81
CA ARG A 97 1.17 0.14 2.43
C ARG A 97 1.73 -1.14 1.83
N ASN A 98 1.43 -2.29 2.44
CA ASN A 98 1.86 -3.59 1.93
C ASN A 98 1.21 -3.88 0.56
N GLY A 99 -0.10 -3.62 0.42
CA GLY A 99 -0.83 -3.76 -0.83
C GLY A 99 -0.24 -2.90 -1.96
N ALA A 100 0.07 -1.63 -1.69
CA ALA A 100 0.72 -0.75 -2.66
C ALA A 100 2.11 -1.28 -3.08
N ALA A 101 2.91 -1.76 -2.13
CA ALA A 101 4.21 -2.36 -2.42
C ALA A 101 4.11 -3.67 -3.23
N HIS A 102 3.05 -4.47 -3.04
CA HIS A 102 2.78 -5.65 -3.87
C HIS A 102 2.33 -5.27 -5.27
N ALA A 103 1.43 -4.28 -5.41
CA ALA A 103 0.98 -3.79 -6.71
C ALA A 103 2.14 -3.22 -7.54
N ALA A 104 3.05 -2.45 -6.92
CA ALA A 104 4.24 -1.93 -7.60
C ALA A 104 5.16 -3.06 -8.10
N ARG A 105 5.36 -4.12 -7.31
CA ARG A 105 6.15 -5.29 -7.72
C ARG A 105 5.52 -6.04 -8.88
N ILE A 106 4.20 -6.22 -8.85
CA ILE A 106 3.45 -6.85 -9.94
C ILE A 106 3.57 -6.03 -11.22
N ALA A 107 3.38 -4.71 -11.15
CA ALA A 107 3.51 -3.83 -12.31
C ALA A 107 4.92 -3.89 -12.93
N ALA A 108 5.96 -3.95 -12.10
CA ALA A 108 7.34 -4.13 -12.57
C ALA A 108 7.53 -5.48 -13.29
N GLU A 109 7.00 -6.58 -12.74
CA GLU A 109 7.10 -7.89 -13.36
C GLU A 109 6.28 -8.00 -14.66
N THR A 110 5.09 -7.41 -14.71
CA THR A 110 4.29 -7.29 -15.94
C THR A 110 5.08 -6.58 -17.05
N ASN A 111 5.76 -5.48 -16.73
CA ASN A 111 6.59 -4.77 -17.71
C ASN A 111 7.78 -5.63 -18.17
N ARG A 112 8.41 -6.37 -17.25
CA ARG A 112 9.50 -7.30 -17.58
C ARG A 112 9.03 -8.41 -18.52
N LEU A 113 7.89 -9.04 -18.24
CA LEU A 113 7.27 -10.06 -19.08
C LEU A 113 6.87 -9.52 -20.45
N ARG A 114 6.33 -8.29 -20.52
CA ARG A 114 6.03 -7.64 -21.80
C ARG A 114 7.29 -7.42 -22.65
N GLY A 115 8.40 -7.01 -22.04
CA GLY A 115 9.69 -6.90 -22.72
C GLY A 115 10.25 -8.24 -23.22
N LEU A 116 9.98 -9.33 -22.49
CA LEU A 116 10.30 -10.67 -22.97
C LEU A 116 9.42 -11.07 -24.16
N ALA A 117 8.12 -10.79 -24.11
CA ALA A 117 7.20 -11.09 -25.20
C ALA A 117 7.64 -10.44 -26.53
N THR A 118 8.00 -9.15 -26.50
CA THR A 118 8.50 -8.45 -27.69
C THR A 118 9.83 -9.01 -28.18
N THR A 119 10.69 -9.48 -27.27
CA THR A 119 11.95 -10.14 -27.63
C THR A 119 11.69 -11.47 -28.37
N PHE A 120 10.73 -12.26 -27.89
CA PHE A 120 10.32 -13.51 -28.53
C PHE A 120 9.68 -13.30 -29.91
N GLU A 121 8.84 -12.27 -30.06
CA GLU A 121 8.29 -11.88 -31.37
C GLU A 121 9.41 -11.52 -32.36
N ARG A 122 10.41 -10.73 -31.92
CA ARG A 122 11.56 -10.41 -32.77
C ARG A 122 12.37 -11.66 -33.15
N TRP A 123 12.61 -12.56 -32.21
CA TRP A 123 13.30 -13.82 -32.50
C TRP A 123 12.50 -14.71 -33.46
N HIS A 124 11.18 -14.72 -33.33
CA HIS A 124 10.30 -15.44 -34.25
C HIS A 124 10.46 -14.95 -35.69
N GLU A 125 10.42 -13.64 -35.91
CA GLU A 125 10.64 -13.03 -37.23
C GLU A 125 12.05 -13.33 -37.77
N GLN A 126 13.07 -13.23 -36.92
CA GLN A 126 14.46 -13.57 -37.30
C GLN A 126 14.61 -15.03 -37.72
N MET A 127 13.90 -15.96 -37.06
CA MET A 127 13.91 -17.37 -37.44
C MET A 127 13.21 -17.63 -38.76
N ILE A 128 12.10 -16.94 -39.05
CA ILE A 128 11.44 -17.02 -40.36
C ILE A 128 12.42 -16.58 -41.46
N ALA A 129 13.12 -15.47 -41.25
CA ALA A 129 14.14 -15.00 -42.18
C ALA A 129 15.30 -16.00 -42.35
N LEU A 130 15.78 -16.60 -41.26
CA LEU A 130 16.84 -17.61 -41.30
C LEU A 130 16.40 -18.88 -42.06
N MET A 131 15.17 -19.34 -41.87
CA MET A 131 14.62 -20.46 -42.63
C MET A 131 14.53 -20.14 -44.13
N ALA A 132 14.15 -18.91 -44.50
CA ALA A 132 14.13 -18.48 -45.89
C ALA A 132 15.55 -18.43 -46.49
N GLN A 133 16.53 -17.93 -45.74
CA GLN A 133 17.94 -17.90 -46.15
C GLN A 133 18.50 -19.32 -46.36
N ASN A 134 18.21 -20.27 -45.47
CA ASN A 134 18.62 -21.67 -45.65
C ASN A 134 18.04 -22.27 -46.94
N ARG A 135 16.76 -22.01 -47.25
CA ARG A 135 16.15 -22.46 -48.51
C ARG A 135 16.85 -21.86 -49.73
N GLU A 136 17.20 -20.58 -49.69
CA GLU A 136 17.96 -19.94 -50.77
C GLU A 136 19.35 -20.57 -50.93
N MET A 137 20.02 -20.90 -49.81
CA MET A 137 21.32 -21.59 -49.83
C MET A 137 21.22 -22.99 -50.44
N HIS A 138 20.13 -23.72 -50.18
CA HIS A 138 19.86 -25.01 -50.84
C HIS A 138 19.75 -24.86 -52.35
N THR A 139 18.97 -23.88 -52.82
CA THR A 139 18.83 -23.59 -54.27
C THR A 139 20.19 -23.27 -54.90
N LYS A 140 20.98 -22.38 -54.28
CA LYS A 140 22.32 -22.02 -54.75
C LYS A 140 23.27 -23.21 -54.78
N ASN A 141 23.22 -24.07 -53.76
CA ASN A 141 24.04 -25.29 -53.73
C ASN A 141 23.63 -26.30 -54.81
N ALA A 142 22.32 -26.42 -55.09
CA ALA A 142 21.81 -27.28 -56.16
C ALA A 142 22.25 -26.78 -57.54
N GLU A 143 22.21 -25.47 -57.77
CA GLU A 143 22.74 -24.84 -58.99
C GLU A 143 24.24 -25.08 -59.14
N LEU A 144 25.03 -24.88 -58.07
CA LEU A 144 26.46 -25.16 -58.06
C LEU A 144 26.76 -26.63 -58.38
N ALA A 145 26.03 -27.56 -57.76
CA ALA A 145 26.16 -28.99 -58.06
C ALA A 145 25.83 -29.30 -59.54
N SER A 146 24.86 -28.60 -60.13
CA SER A 146 24.52 -28.73 -61.55
C SER A 146 25.64 -28.22 -62.46
N ILE A 147 26.19 -27.04 -62.16
CA ILE A 147 27.34 -26.47 -62.88
C ILE A 147 28.52 -27.45 -62.85
N VAL A 148 28.84 -27.98 -61.66
CA VAL A 148 29.95 -28.94 -61.50
C VAL A 148 29.73 -30.19 -62.34
N ARG A 149 28.53 -30.78 -62.36
CA ARG A 149 28.20 -31.93 -63.22
C ARG A 149 28.40 -31.59 -64.71
N HIS A 150 28.04 -30.39 -65.13
CA HIS A 150 28.26 -29.95 -66.50
C HIS A 150 29.77 -29.83 -66.82
N VAL A 151 30.57 -29.29 -65.90
CA VAL A 151 32.04 -29.23 -66.05
C VAL A 151 32.64 -30.63 -66.20
N VAL A 152 32.15 -31.62 -65.44
CA VAL A 152 32.58 -33.03 -65.61
C VAL A 152 32.33 -33.50 -67.05
N ILE A 153 31.14 -33.25 -67.61
CA ILE A 153 30.80 -33.65 -68.99
C ILE A 153 31.69 -32.92 -70.01
N VAL A 154 31.87 -31.61 -69.87
CA VAL A 154 32.72 -30.82 -70.78
C VAL A 154 34.17 -31.29 -70.74
N SER A 155 34.70 -31.57 -69.54
CA SER A 155 36.07 -32.09 -69.37
C SER A 155 36.26 -33.48 -69.99
N LEU A 156 35.22 -34.32 -69.94
CA LEU A 156 35.22 -35.62 -70.60
C LEU A 156 35.26 -35.46 -72.12
N ASN A 157 34.39 -34.61 -72.69
CA ASN A 157 34.37 -34.33 -74.13
C ASN A 157 35.71 -33.77 -74.61
N ALA A 158 36.32 -32.85 -73.84
CA ALA A 158 37.65 -32.32 -74.14
C ALA A 158 38.74 -33.40 -74.09
N SER A 159 38.64 -34.35 -73.15
CA SER A 159 39.57 -35.49 -73.06
C SER A 159 39.46 -36.42 -74.28
N ILE A 160 38.23 -36.66 -74.76
CA ILE A 160 37.96 -37.47 -75.95
C ILE A 160 38.52 -36.78 -77.20
N GLU A 161 38.26 -35.49 -77.38
CA GLU A 161 38.77 -34.74 -78.54
C GLU A 161 40.30 -34.65 -78.53
N ALA A 162 40.90 -34.48 -77.35
CA ALA A 162 42.34 -34.51 -77.17
C ALA A 162 42.95 -35.88 -77.56
N ALA A 163 42.27 -36.98 -77.26
CA ALA A 163 42.68 -38.31 -77.72
C ALA A 163 42.55 -38.46 -79.24
N HIS A 164 41.51 -37.87 -79.83
CA HIS A 164 41.25 -37.90 -81.27
C HIS A 164 42.33 -37.15 -82.08
N ALA A 165 42.84 -36.04 -81.53
CA ALA A 165 43.96 -35.28 -82.09
C ALA A 165 45.34 -35.97 -81.95
N GLY A 166 45.40 -37.14 -81.31
CA GLY A 166 46.61 -37.96 -81.17
C GLY A 166 47.77 -37.20 -80.51
N GLN A 167 48.91 -37.15 -81.18
CA GLN A 167 50.13 -36.53 -80.61
C GLN A 167 49.99 -35.02 -80.34
N PHE A 168 49.15 -34.33 -81.12
CA PHE A 168 48.92 -32.89 -81.01
C PHE A 168 47.98 -32.53 -79.85
N GLY A 169 47.18 -33.49 -79.38
CA GLY A 169 46.22 -33.30 -78.27
C GLY A 169 46.78 -33.59 -76.88
N ARG A 170 48.02 -34.06 -76.73
CA ARG A 170 48.58 -34.49 -75.43
C ARG A 170 48.51 -33.43 -74.32
N GLY A 171 48.79 -32.17 -74.64
CA GLY A 171 48.68 -31.07 -73.66
C GLY A 171 47.24 -30.84 -73.21
N PHE A 172 46.29 -30.88 -74.16
CA PHE A 172 44.86 -30.74 -73.87
C PHE A 172 44.32 -31.91 -73.03
N ALA A 173 44.81 -33.13 -73.26
CA ALA A 173 44.41 -34.30 -72.47
C ALA A 173 44.79 -34.15 -70.97
N ILE A 174 45.97 -33.60 -70.68
CA ILE A 174 46.42 -33.34 -69.29
C ILE A 174 45.51 -32.30 -68.64
N VAL A 175 45.25 -31.18 -69.33
CA VAL A 175 44.38 -30.12 -68.80
C VAL A 175 42.96 -30.64 -68.56
N ALA A 176 42.41 -31.41 -69.49
CA ALA A 176 41.07 -31.98 -69.36
C ALA A 176 40.96 -32.95 -68.17
N GLY A 177 42.00 -33.76 -67.92
CA GLY A 177 42.09 -34.63 -66.74
C GLY A 177 42.14 -33.86 -65.42
N GLU A 178 42.89 -32.76 -65.37
CA GLU A 178 42.97 -31.90 -64.17
C GLU A 178 41.63 -31.19 -63.90
N VAL A 179 41.00 -30.65 -64.94
CA VAL A 179 39.66 -30.04 -64.84
C VAL A 179 38.63 -31.06 -64.34
N ARG A 180 38.68 -32.30 -64.84
CA ARG A 180 37.78 -33.37 -64.38
C ARG A 180 37.99 -33.69 -62.89
N THR A 181 39.25 -33.76 -62.46
CA THR A 181 39.61 -34.01 -61.06
C THR A 181 39.12 -32.89 -60.16
N LEU A 182 39.30 -31.63 -60.57
CA LEU A 182 38.81 -30.47 -59.86
C LEU A 182 37.29 -30.47 -59.75
N ALA A 183 36.58 -30.78 -60.85
CA ALA A 183 35.13 -30.88 -60.85
C ALA A 183 34.62 -31.97 -59.90
N ALA A 184 35.23 -33.16 -59.90
CA ALA A 184 34.88 -34.23 -58.97
C ALA A 184 35.07 -33.82 -57.50
N ARG A 185 36.15 -33.10 -57.17
CA ARG A 185 36.37 -32.54 -55.83
C ARG A 185 35.31 -31.50 -55.46
N SER A 186 34.96 -30.61 -56.40
CA SER A 186 33.89 -29.61 -56.19
C SER A 186 32.52 -30.26 -55.98
N GLU A 187 32.24 -31.39 -56.62
CA GLU A 187 30.99 -32.12 -56.43
C GLU A 187 30.90 -32.71 -55.03
N ALA A 188 32.00 -33.29 -54.52
CA ALA A 188 32.06 -33.79 -53.17
C ALA A 188 31.86 -32.66 -52.12
N LEU A 189 32.44 -31.48 -52.37
CA LEU A 189 32.22 -30.31 -51.51
C LEU A 189 30.77 -29.83 -51.54
N ALA A 190 30.13 -29.75 -52.71
CA ALA A 190 28.73 -29.37 -52.85
C ALA A 190 27.80 -30.34 -52.09
N ARG A 191 28.13 -31.66 -52.11
CA ARG A 191 27.41 -32.68 -51.34
C ARG A 191 27.55 -32.45 -49.83
N GLY A 192 28.79 -32.26 -49.35
CA GLY A 192 29.04 -31.97 -47.94
C GLY A 192 28.38 -30.68 -47.44
N PHE A 193 28.34 -29.65 -48.30
CA PHE A 193 27.60 -28.43 -48.00
C PHE A 193 26.09 -28.68 -47.90
N GLY A 194 25.52 -29.49 -48.78
CA GLY A 194 24.12 -29.91 -48.71
C GLY A 194 23.77 -30.64 -47.40
N GLU A 195 24.64 -31.53 -46.93
CA GLU A 195 24.47 -32.19 -45.63
C GLU A 195 24.50 -31.20 -44.46
N CYS A 196 25.38 -30.20 -44.53
CA CYS A 196 25.46 -29.13 -43.52
C CYS A 196 24.17 -28.28 -43.51
N LEU A 197 23.66 -27.91 -44.68
CA LEU A 197 22.39 -27.18 -44.80
C LEU A 197 21.22 -27.98 -44.23
N HIS A 198 21.17 -29.29 -44.45
CA HIS A 198 20.12 -30.14 -43.87
C HIS A 198 20.19 -30.17 -42.33
N LYS A 199 21.40 -30.25 -41.75
CA LYS A 199 21.58 -30.13 -40.29
C LYS A 199 21.13 -28.76 -39.77
N ASN A 200 21.43 -27.69 -40.51
CA ASN A 200 20.96 -26.35 -40.17
C ASN A 200 19.44 -26.27 -40.20
N ASP A 201 18.75 -26.90 -41.15
CA ASP A 201 17.29 -26.91 -41.19
C ASP A 201 16.68 -27.58 -39.95
N LEU A 202 17.23 -28.72 -39.53
CA LEU A 202 16.80 -29.42 -38.32
C LEU A 202 16.99 -28.54 -37.08
N SER A 203 18.17 -27.93 -36.93
CA SER A 203 18.48 -27.05 -35.80
C SER A 203 17.60 -25.80 -35.78
N THR A 204 17.39 -25.18 -36.93
CA THR A 204 16.56 -23.98 -37.09
C THR A 204 15.10 -24.31 -36.79
N ALA A 205 14.58 -25.46 -37.26
CA ALA A 205 13.22 -25.88 -36.98
C ALA A 205 12.99 -26.16 -35.48
N ALA A 206 13.91 -26.84 -34.81
CA ALA A 206 13.84 -27.08 -33.37
C ALA A 206 13.85 -25.76 -32.58
N THR A 207 14.78 -24.87 -32.90
CA THR A 207 14.89 -23.55 -32.27
C THR A 207 13.62 -22.71 -32.48
N PHE A 208 13.00 -22.79 -33.65
CA PHE A 208 11.75 -22.12 -33.94
C PHE A 208 10.58 -22.65 -33.08
N GLN A 209 10.52 -23.96 -32.85
CA GLN A 209 9.54 -24.57 -31.95
C GLN A 209 9.73 -24.10 -30.50
N ASP A 210 10.97 -24.04 -30.01
CA ASP A 210 11.29 -23.55 -28.67
C ASP A 210 10.91 -22.07 -28.50
N ILE A 211 11.16 -21.24 -29.52
CA ILE A 211 10.74 -19.83 -29.53
C ILE A 211 9.21 -19.72 -29.47
N GLN A 212 8.48 -20.51 -30.25
CA GLN A 212 7.01 -20.49 -30.19
C GLN A 212 6.48 -20.94 -28.82
N ALA A 213 7.04 -22.01 -28.26
CA ALA A 213 6.65 -22.50 -26.94
C ALA A 213 6.94 -21.46 -25.86
N GLY A 214 8.14 -20.87 -25.85
CA GLY A 214 8.52 -19.80 -24.92
C GLY A 214 7.65 -18.55 -25.05
N GLY A 215 7.32 -18.15 -26.28
CA GLY A 215 6.39 -17.04 -26.54
C GLY A 215 5.01 -17.29 -25.92
N LYS A 216 4.42 -18.46 -26.16
CA LYS A 216 3.12 -18.84 -25.55
C LYS A 216 3.17 -18.88 -24.02
N MET A 217 4.26 -19.39 -23.45
CA MET A 217 4.45 -19.42 -21.99
C MET A 217 4.52 -18.01 -21.39
N ILE A 218 5.17 -17.07 -22.07
CA ILE A 218 5.22 -15.67 -21.63
C ILE A 218 3.84 -15.04 -21.69
N THR A 219 3.09 -15.23 -22.78
CA THR A 219 1.72 -14.70 -22.88
C THR A 219 0.82 -15.25 -21.78
N ALA A 220 0.91 -16.56 -21.50
CA ALA A 220 0.16 -17.17 -20.39
C ALA A 220 0.58 -16.61 -19.03
N SER A 221 1.87 -16.43 -18.80
CA SER A 221 2.40 -15.83 -17.57
C SER A 221 1.91 -14.39 -17.40
N LEU A 222 1.86 -13.60 -18.47
CA LEU A 222 1.35 -12.24 -18.45
C LEU A 222 -0.12 -12.19 -18.03
N SER A 223 -0.98 -13.03 -18.63
CA SER A 223 -2.39 -13.12 -18.25
C SER A 223 -2.57 -13.57 -16.78
N GLN A 224 -1.73 -14.46 -16.29
CA GLN A 224 -1.78 -14.91 -14.89
C GLN A 224 -1.40 -13.78 -13.92
N VAL A 225 -0.36 -13.02 -14.24
CA VAL A 225 0.07 -11.86 -13.43
C VAL A 225 -1.00 -10.76 -13.43
N GLU A 226 -1.62 -10.48 -14.58
CA GLU A 226 -2.73 -9.51 -14.68
C GLU A 226 -3.95 -9.95 -13.88
N SER A 227 -4.28 -11.25 -13.89
CA SER A 227 -5.35 -11.80 -13.05
C SER A 227 -5.06 -11.63 -11.55
N LEU A 228 -3.83 -11.94 -11.12
CA LEU A 228 -3.40 -11.76 -9.74
C LEU A 228 -3.43 -10.27 -9.32
N ALA A 229 -3.04 -9.37 -10.22
CA ALA A 229 -3.14 -7.93 -10.01
C ALA A 229 -4.59 -7.50 -9.74
N GLY A 230 -5.54 -7.99 -10.56
CA GLY A 230 -6.96 -7.72 -10.40
C GLY A 230 -7.53 -8.23 -9.08
N GLN A 231 -7.11 -9.43 -8.65
CA GLN A 231 -7.51 -9.99 -7.34
C GLN A 231 -7.02 -9.12 -6.18
N LEU A 232 -5.76 -8.65 -6.20
CA LEU A 232 -5.20 -7.76 -5.17
C LEU A 232 -5.95 -6.44 -5.07
N VAL A 233 -6.32 -5.84 -6.21
CA VAL A 233 -7.13 -4.61 -6.23
C VAL A 233 -8.50 -4.88 -5.58
N SER A 234 -9.17 -5.99 -5.92
CA SER A 234 -10.47 -6.33 -5.33
C SER A 234 -10.42 -6.57 -3.82
N LEU A 235 -9.35 -7.20 -3.30
CA LEU A 235 -9.15 -7.44 -1.87
C LEU A 235 -8.89 -6.13 -1.12
N SER A 236 -8.09 -5.23 -1.70
CA SER A 236 -7.85 -3.90 -1.13
C SER A 236 -9.13 -3.05 -1.07
N GLY A 237 -10.00 -3.15 -2.09
CA GLY A 237 -11.29 -2.46 -2.11
C GLY A 237 -12.28 -2.93 -1.04
N ARG A 238 -12.27 -4.23 -0.69
CA ARG A 238 -13.12 -4.80 0.36
C ARG A 238 -12.62 -4.54 1.78
N ALA A 239 -11.32 -4.30 1.96
CA ALA A 239 -10.75 -3.97 3.27
C ALA A 239 -10.96 -2.49 3.67
N GLY A 240 -11.33 -1.63 2.70
CA GLY A 240 -11.62 -0.21 2.93
C GLY A 240 -13.10 0.15 3.08
N SER A 241 -14.02 -0.80 2.93
CA SER A 241 -15.48 -0.64 3.12
C SER A 241 -15.94 -1.26 4.44
#